data_AF-A0A0P0EBK3-F1
#
_entry.id   AF-A0A0P0EBK3-F1
#
_cell.length_a   1.000
_cell.length_b   1.000
_cell.length_c   1.000
_cell.angle_alpha   90.00
_cell.angle_beta   90.00
_cell.angle_gamma   90.00
#
_symmetry.space_group_name_H-M   'P 1'
#
loop_
_entity.id
_entity.type
_entity.pdbx_description
1 polymer ?
#
loop_
_entity_poly.entity_id
_entity_poly.type
_entity_poly.pdbx_seq_one_letter_code
_entity_poly.pdbx_strand_id
1 'polypeptide(L)'
;MSRVQPRMATAFSTVGFFALLIASFGIGSLLLDVDVIATPGVGVLAGVLAAGAAIGAFLLVLWRGTAVARPTYRVSGVAVVATVAAYLAGLWIGAVVQGADVGLASAAVGGFVTSWFVLVLAVCAFVAAWAGIALVRTRAQRPRWRWENRDD
;
A
#
# COMPACT_ATOMS: atom_id res chain seq x y z
N MET A 1 -22.02 22.55 4.30
CA MET A 1 -21.11 21.88 3.34
C MET A 1 -20.17 20.94 4.09
N SER A 2 -20.44 19.63 4.11
CA SER A 2 -19.62 18.66 4.84
C SER A 2 -18.34 18.35 4.05
N ARG A 3 -17.19 18.61 4.67
CA ARG A 3 -15.86 18.27 4.14
C ARG A 3 -15.63 16.76 4.28
N VAL A 4 -14.83 16.17 3.40
CA VAL A 4 -14.37 14.78 3.57
C VAL A 4 -13.68 14.65 4.92
N GLN A 5 -14.15 13.71 5.75
CA GLN A 5 -13.54 13.47 7.05
C GLN A 5 -12.19 12.77 6.87
N PRO A 6 -11.16 13.08 7.69
CA PRO A 6 -9.84 12.44 7.59
C PRO A 6 -9.91 10.91 7.59
N ARG A 7 -10.79 10.33 8.42
CA ARG A 7 -11.01 8.87 8.50
C ARG A 7 -11.47 8.27 7.17
N MET A 8 -12.36 8.95 6.45
CA MET A 8 -12.82 8.49 5.13
C MET A 8 -11.68 8.56 4.11
N ALA A 9 -10.90 9.64 4.11
CA ALA A 9 -9.75 9.76 3.21
C ALA A 9 -8.72 8.64 3.46
N THR A 10 -8.44 8.31 4.73
CA THR A 10 -7.58 7.17 5.10
C THR A 10 -8.14 5.85 4.57
N ALA A 11 -9.44 5.59 4.79
CA ALA A 11 -10.09 4.36 4.35
C ALA A 11 -10.05 4.20 2.82
N PHE A 12 -10.48 5.23 2.07
CA PHE A 12 -10.44 5.21 0.61
C PHE A 12 -9.03 5.04 0.05
N SER A 13 -8.05 5.70 0.66
CA SER A 13 -6.65 5.58 0.21
C SER A 13 -6.08 4.20 0.51
N THR A 14 -6.45 3.58 1.63
CA THR A 14 -6.02 2.23 2.00
C THR A 14 -6.63 1.19 1.08
N VAL A 15 -7.93 1.30 0.78
CA VAL A 15 -8.60 0.43 -0.21
C VAL A 15 -8.03 0.65 -1.60
N GLY A 16 -7.79 1.90 -1.99
CA GLY A 16 -7.14 2.24 -3.26
C GLY A 16 -5.73 1.67 -3.37
N PHE A 17 -4.92 1.76 -2.31
CA PHE A 17 -3.61 1.12 -2.24
C PHE A 17 -3.70 -0.39 -2.44
N PHE A 18 -4.58 -1.06 -1.69
CA PHE A 18 -4.81 -2.50 -1.81
C PHE A 18 -5.21 -2.90 -3.24
N ALA A 19 -6.15 -2.18 -3.84
CA ALA A 19 -6.60 -2.44 -5.20
C ALA A 19 -5.50 -2.21 -6.24
N LEU A 20 -4.77 -1.10 -6.15
CA LEU A 20 -3.64 -0.78 -7.02
C LEU A 20 -2.53 -1.82 -6.91
N LEU A 21 -2.22 -2.26 -5.69
CA LEU A 21 -1.20 -3.26 -5.43
C LEU A 21 -1.55 -4.59 -6.11
N ILE A 22 -2.74 -5.12 -5.85
CA ILE A 22 -3.18 -6.40 -6.42
C ILE A 22 -3.28 -6.31 -7.95
N ALA A 23 -3.90 -5.25 -8.47
CA ALA A 23 -4.04 -5.07 -9.91
C ALA A 23 -2.67 -4.97 -10.59
N SER A 24 -1.75 -4.19 -10.03
CA SER A 24 -0.41 -3.99 -10.62
C SER A 24 0.46 -5.24 -10.51
N PHE A 25 0.38 -5.98 -9.39
CA PHE A 25 1.10 -7.24 -9.23
C PHE A 25 0.55 -8.32 -10.16
N GLY A 26 -0.77 -8.42 -10.30
CA GLY A 26 -1.41 -9.37 -11.21
C GLY A 26 -1.10 -9.08 -12.67
N ILE A 27 -1.29 -7.83 -13.13
CA ILE A 27 -0.96 -7.42 -14.50
C ILE A 27 0.55 -7.57 -14.74
N GLY A 28 1.37 -7.11 -13.79
CA GLY A 28 2.82 -7.22 -13.86
C GLY A 28 3.32 -8.65 -14.01
N SER A 29 2.75 -9.58 -13.23
CA SER A 29 3.08 -10.99 -13.31
C SER A 29 2.67 -11.60 -14.65
N LEU A 30 1.47 -11.30 -15.15
CA LEU A 30 0.99 -11.79 -16.46
C LEU A 30 1.80 -11.26 -17.64
N LEU A 31 2.20 -9.99 -17.60
CA LEU A 31 2.94 -9.36 -18.69
C LEU A 31 4.39 -9.81 -18.76
N LEU A 32 5.00 -10.09 -17.61
CA LEU A 32 6.42 -10.42 -17.51
C LEU A 32 6.67 -11.92 -17.36
N ASP A 33 5.60 -12.73 -17.28
CA ASP A 33 5.62 -14.18 -17.03
C ASP A 33 6.53 -14.55 -15.85
N VAL A 34 6.52 -13.70 -14.81
CA VAL A 34 7.28 -13.89 -13.58
C VAL A 34 6.37 -13.85 -12.38
N ASP A 35 6.62 -14.75 -11.44
CA ASP A 35 5.97 -14.74 -10.15
C ASP A 35 6.45 -13.55 -9.31
N VAL A 36 5.50 -12.93 -8.60
CA VAL A 36 5.78 -11.83 -7.66
C VAL A 36 6.74 -12.30 -6.55
N ILE A 37 6.64 -13.58 -6.18
CA ILE A 37 7.55 -14.26 -5.27
C ILE A 37 8.14 -15.43 -6.06
N ALA A 38 9.19 -15.17 -6.82
CA ALA A 38 9.85 -16.17 -7.67
C ALA A 38 10.69 -17.19 -6.89
N THR A 39 10.78 -17.09 -5.57
CA THR A 39 11.64 -17.97 -4.75
C THR A 39 10.94 -19.31 -4.48
N PRO A 40 11.44 -20.42 -5.03
CA PRO A 40 10.88 -21.74 -4.76
C PRO A 40 10.97 -22.05 -3.26
N GLY A 41 9.87 -22.47 -2.64
CA GLY A 41 9.80 -22.79 -1.22
C GLY A 41 9.26 -21.68 -0.31
N VAL A 42 9.06 -20.46 -0.81
CA VAL A 42 8.35 -19.40 -0.07
C VAL A 42 6.86 -19.56 -0.31
N GLY A 43 6.18 -20.23 0.61
CA GLY A 43 4.75 -20.55 0.45
C GLY A 43 3.84 -19.31 0.55
N VAL A 44 2.59 -19.49 0.11
CA VAL A 44 1.55 -18.46 -0.04
C VAL A 44 1.37 -17.61 1.22
N LEU A 45 1.54 -18.20 2.41
CA LEU A 45 1.36 -17.50 3.68
C LEU A 45 2.33 -16.31 3.83
N ALA A 46 3.55 -16.41 3.30
CA ALA A 46 4.53 -15.32 3.35
C ALA A 46 4.10 -14.13 2.52
N GLY A 47 3.51 -14.36 1.33
CA GLY A 47 2.93 -13.31 0.51
C GLY A 47 1.75 -12.62 1.21
N VAL A 48 0.87 -13.40 1.86
CA VAL A 48 -0.26 -12.86 2.64
C VAL A 48 0.23 -12.01 3.81
N LEU A 49 1.23 -12.49 4.56
CA LEU A 49 1.81 -11.75 5.68
C LEU A 49 2.54 -10.48 5.23
N ALA A 50 3.28 -10.55 4.12
CA ALA A 50 3.93 -9.39 3.52
C ALA A 50 2.91 -8.31 3.11
N ALA A 51 1.87 -8.70 2.36
CA ALA A 51 0.83 -7.79 1.92
C ALA A 51 0.05 -7.21 3.12
N GLY A 52 -0.33 -8.06 4.08
CA GLY A 52 -1.03 -7.64 5.30
C GLY A 52 -0.22 -6.65 6.13
N ALA A 53 1.07 -6.92 6.34
CA ALA A 53 1.98 -6.02 7.06
C ALA A 53 2.12 -4.67 6.33
N ALA A 54 2.27 -4.69 5.00
CA ALA A 54 2.35 -3.49 4.18
C ALA A 54 1.08 -2.62 4.29
N ILE A 55 -0.10 -3.23 4.14
CA ILE A 55 -1.39 -2.53 4.26
C ILE A 55 -1.56 -1.96 5.68
N GLY A 56 -1.22 -2.72 6.71
CA GLY A 56 -1.28 -2.28 8.10
C GLY A 56 -0.37 -1.08 8.36
N ALA A 57 0.88 -1.14 7.91
CA ALA A 57 1.83 -0.03 8.03
C ALA A 57 1.36 1.21 7.28
N PHE A 58 0.89 1.04 6.04
CA PHE A 58 0.31 2.12 5.22
C PHE A 58 -0.86 2.81 5.94
N LEU A 59 -1.81 2.01 6.42
CA LEU A 59 -2.98 2.49 7.17
C LEU A 59 -2.56 3.27 8.41
N LEU A 60 -1.64 2.74 9.22
CA LEU A 60 -1.16 3.38 10.44
C LEU A 60 -0.48 4.72 10.17
N VAL A 61 0.39 4.79 9.16
CA VAL A 61 1.10 6.03 8.80
C VAL A 61 0.11 7.09 8.31
N LEU A 62 -0.81 6.74 7.42
CA LEU A 62 -1.81 7.70 6.93
C LEU A 62 -2.78 8.13 8.00
N TRP A 63 -3.25 7.21 8.84
CA TRP A 63 -4.16 7.52 9.94
C TRP A 63 -3.52 8.55 10.89
N ARG A 64 -2.28 8.33 11.29
CA ARG A 64 -1.52 9.29 12.11
C ARG A 64 -1.22 10.59 11.37
N GLY A 65 -0.80 10.52 10.11
CA GLY A 65 -0.41 11.69 9.33
C GLY A 65 -1.58 12.61 8.98
N THR A 66 -2.78 12.05 8.80
CA THR A 66 -4.01 12.81 8.50
C THR A 66 -4.75 13.31 9.74
N ALA A 67 -4.44 12.77 10.93
CA ALA A 67 -4.97 13.26 12.20
C ALA A 67 -4.40 14.62 12.62
N VAL A 68 -3.25 15.03 12.07
CA VAL A 68 -2.60 16.31 12.36
C VAL A 68 -3.35 17.47 11.67
N ALA A 69 -3.47 18.62 12.34
CA ALA A 69 -4.22 19.79 11.84
C ALA A 69 -3.75 20.34 10.47
N ARG A 70 -2.49 20.11 10.08
CA ARG A 70 -1.92 20.49 8.78
C ARG A 70 -1.10 19.33 8.19
N PRO A 71 -1.74 18.38 7.49
CA PRO A 71 -1.03 17.26 6.89
C PRO A 71 -0.08 17.76 5.78
N THR A 72 1.15 17.23 5.80
CA THR A 72 2.22 17.59 4.85
C THR A 72 2.45 16.43 3.88
N TYR A 73 2.77 16.73 2.62
CA TYR A 73 3.09 15.70 1.62
C TYR A 73 4.31 14.82 1.99
N ARG A 74 5.17 15.25 2.92
CA ARG A 74 6.24 14.41 3.49
C ARG A 74 5.72 13.09 4.06
N VAL A 75 4.47 13.05 4.52
CA VAL A 75 3.82 11.83 5.02
C VAL A 75 3.71 10.76 3.92
N SER A 76 3.57 11.11 2.63
CA SER A 76 3.54 10.09 1.58
C SER A 76 4.89 9.39 1.43
N GLY A 77 6.00 10.12 1.55
CA GLY A 77 7.34 9.52 1.57
C GLY A 77 7.55 8.58 2.76
N VAL A 78 7.10 8.98 3.96
CA VAL A 78 7.12 8.11 5.14
C VAL A 78 6.24 6.88 4.95
N ALA A 79 5.06 7.03 4.34
CA ALA A 79 4.17 5.91 4.04
C ALA A 79 4.82 4.91 3.08
N VAL A 80 5.50 5.37 2.02
CA VAL A 80 6.25 4.49 1.11
C VAL A 80 7.31 3.70 1.85
N VAL A 81 8.18 4.36 2.60
CA VAL A 81 9.28 3.71 3.32
C VAL A 81 8.74 2.69 4.34
N ALA A 82 7.72 3.07 5.11
CA ALA A 82 7.10 2.19 6.10
C ALA A 82 6.42 0.97 5.44
N THR A 83 5.74 1.18 4.31
CA THR A 83 5.03 0.13 3.58
C THR A 83 6.01 -0.88 2.99
N VAL A 84 7.07 -0.41 2.34
CA VAL A 84 8.12 -1.28 1.79
C VAL A 84 8.81 -2.04 2.91
N ALA A 85 9.25 -1.36 3.98
CA ALA A 85 9.89 -2.02 5.12
C ALA A 85 8.99 -3.09 5.75
N ALA A 86 7.69 -2.79 5.93
CA ALA A 86 6.73 -3.74 6.48
C ALA A 86 6.46 -4.92 5.54
N TYR A 87 6.43 -4.71 4.22
CA TYR A 87 6.32 -5.79 3.26
C TYR A 87 7.52 -6.73 3.35
N LEU A 88 8.74 -6.20 3.35
CA LEU A 88 9.97 -7.00 3.44
C LEU A 88 10.04 -7.76 4.78
N ALA A 89 9.69 -7.10 5.88
CA ALA A 89 9.63 -7.74 7.19
C ALA A 89 8.56 -8.85 7.23
N GLY A 90 7.36 -8.59 6.70
CA GLY A 90 6.29 -9.58 6.63
C GLY A 90 6.63 -10.77 5.72
N LEU A 91 7.34 -10.53 4.62
CA LEU A 91 7.85 -11.58 3.74
C LEU A 91 8.88 -12.45 4.46
N TRP A 92 9.86 -11.81 5.12
CA TRP A 92 10.90 -12.51 5.87
C TRP A 92 10.33 -13.34 7.00
N ILE A 93 9.49 -12.73 7.86
CA ILE A 93 8.83 -13.40 8.98
C ILE A 93 7.95 -14.54 8.45
N GLY A 94 7.18 -14.29 7.40
CA GLY A 94 6.30 -15.29 6.81
C GLY A 94 7.04 -16.46 6.17
N ALA A 95 8.24 -16.24 5.63
CA ALA A 95 9.11 -17.31 5.15
C ALA A 95 9.63 -18.16 6.33
N VAL A 96 10.15 -17.53 7.38
CA VAL A 96 10.67 -18.22 8.57
C VAL A 96 9.57 -19.02 9.28
N VAL A 97 8.37 -18.45 9.43
CA VAL A 97 7.21 -19.13 10.06
C VAL A 97 6.78 -20.38 9.28
N GLN A 98 7.01 -20.41 7.96
CA GLN A 98 6.74 -21.57 7.13
C GLN A 98 7.87 -22.62 7.13
N GLY A 99 8.90 -22.42 7.94
CA GLY A 99 10.02 -23.36 8.08
C GLY A 99 11.16 -23.14 7.09
N ALA A 100 11.17 -22.02 6.35
CA ALA A 100 12.35 -21.64 5.58
C ALA A 100 13.52 -21.35 6.53
N ASP A 101 14.72 -21.79 6.15
CA ASP A 101 15.92 -21.36 6.86
C ASP A 101 16.17 -19.85 6.65
N VAL A 102 16.95 -19.26 7.56
CA VAL A 102 17.24 -17.82 7.55
C VAL A 102 17.94 -17.38 6.25
N GLY A 103 18.73 -18.27 5.63
CA GLY A 103 19.38 -18.02 4.35
C GLY A 103 18.37 -17.89 3.22
N LEU A 104 17.44 -18.85 3.11
CA LEU A 104 16.37 -18.83 2.10
C LEU A 104 15.43 -17.64 2.29
N ALA A 105 15.02 -17.35 3.53
CA ALA A 105 14.19 -16.18 3.84
C ALA A 105 14.88 -14.86 3.44
N SER A 106 16.18 -14.74 3.69
CA SER A 106 16.96 -13.57 3.32
C SER A 106 17.18 -13.46 1.80
N ALA A 107 17.38 -14.60 1.12
CA ALA A 107 17.47 -14.67 -0.33
C ALA A 107 16.16 -14.24 -1.00
N ALA A 108 15.01 -14.63 -0.44
CA ALA A 108 13.70 -14.20 -0.92
C ALA A 108 13.50 -12.69 -0.82
N VAL A 109 13.87 -12.09 0.33
CA VAL A 109 13.84 -10.64 0.50
C VAL A 109 14.81 -9.97 -0.48
N GLY A 110 16.02 -10.48 -0.64
CA GLY A 110 17.01 -9.95 -1.58
C GLY A 110 16.53 -9.99 -3.04
N GLY A 111 15.92 -11.10 -3.44
CA GLY A 111 15.31 -11.25 -4.76
C GLY A 111 14.17 -10.26 -4.98
N PHE A 112 13.30 -10.07 -3.98
CA PHE A 112 12.21 -9.09 -4.09
C PHE A 112 12.73 -7.65 -4.17
N VAL A 113 13.72 -7.27 -3.34
CA VAL A 113 14.31 -5.92 -3.32
C VAL A 113 14.99 -5.57 -4.64
N THR A 114 15.57 -6.56 -5.33
CA THR A 114 16.20 -6.36 -6.64
C THR A 114 15.21 -6.46 -7.81
N SER A 115 13.98 -6.91 -7.54
CA SER A 115 12.92 -7.01 -8.54
C SER A 115 12.25 -5.66 -8.83
N TRP A 116 11.62 -5.55 -9.99
CA TRP A 116 10.82 -4.37 -10.32
C TRP A 116 9.57 -4.23 -9.43
N PHE A 117 9.10 -5.31 -8.79
CA PHE A 117 7.89 -5.29 -7.96
C PHE A 117 8.02 -4.40 -6.72
N VAL A 118 9.24 -4.20 -6.19
CA VAL A 118 9.47 -3.23 -5.11
C VAL A 118 9.18 -1.80 -5.56
N LEU A 119 9.49 -1.47 -6.82
CA LEU A 119 9.20 -0.16 -7.41
C LEU A 119 7.69 0.01 -7.59
N VAL A 120 7.00 -1.02 -8.07
CA VAL A 120 5.53 -1.02 -8.19
C VAL A 120 4.87 -0.80 -6.83
N LEU A 121 5.30 -1.54 -5.80
CA LEU A 121 4.81 -1.39 -4.44
C LEU A 121 5.01 0.05 -3.94
N ALA A 122 6.20 0.60 -4.14
CA ALA A 122 6.53 1.97 -3.75
C ALA A 122 5.67 3.01 -4.48
N VAL A 123 5.46 2.87 -5.79
CA VAL A 123 4.62 3.77 -6.59
C VAL A 123 3.16 3.68 -6.16
N CYS A 124 2.63 2.47 -5.97
CA CYS A 124 1.25 2.28 -5.50
C CYS A 124 1.03 2.95 -4.14
N ALA A 125 1.95 2.72 -3.19
CA ALA A 125 1.91 3.36 -1.88
C ALA A 125 2.01 4.89 -1.99
N PHE A 126 2.91 5.40 -2.84
CA PHE A 126 3.07 6.84 -3.03
C PHE A 126 1.80 7.49 -3.57
N VAL A 127 1.24 6.95 -4.66
CA VAL A 127 0.05 7.49 -5.33
C VAL A 127 -1.15 7.48 -4.38
N ALA A 128 -1.38 6.35 -3.70
CA ALA A 128 -2.48 6.23 -2.76
C ALA A 128 -2.33 7.17 -1.56
N ALA A 129 -1.14 7.26 -0.96
CA ALA A 129 -0.90 8.17 0.16
C ALA A 129 -1.01 9.64 -0.24
N TRP A 130 -0.45 10.00 -1.39
CA TRP A 130 -0.54 11.36 -1.93
C TRP A 130 -2.00 11.77 -2.18
N ALA A 131 -2.81 10.89 -2.78
CA ALA A 131 -4.23 11.12 -3.00
C ALA A 131 -4.99 11.32 -1.68
N GLY A 132 -4.74 10.47 -0.67
CA GLY A 132 -5.32 10.61 0.66
C GLY A 132 -5.00 11.92 1.35
N ILE A 133 -3.73 12.33 1.31
CA ILE A 133 -3.29 13.61 1.86
C ILE A 133 -3.91 14.77 1.08
N ALA A 134 -3.99 14.66 -0.25
CA ALA A 134 -4.60 15.69 -1.09
C ALA A 134 -6.08 15.90 -0.74
N LEU A 135 -6.87 14.84 -0.54
CA LEU A 135 -8.28 14.94 -0.15
C LEU A 135 -8.50 15.73 1.14
N VAL A 136 -7.66 15.50 2.16
CA VAL A 136 -7.75 16.21 3.44
C VAL A 136 -7.24 17.65 3.29
N ARG A 137 -6.13 17.85 2.59
CA ARG A 137 -5.45 19.15 2.48
C ARG A 137 -6.24 20.15 1.62
N THR A 138 -6.87 19.70 0.54
CA THR A 138 -7.69 20.55 -0.34
C THR A 138 -9.10 20.80 0.20
N ARG A 139 -9.45 20.19 1.34
CA ARG A 139 -10.80 20.24 1.94
C ARG A 139 -11.88 19.84 0.92
N ALA A 140 -11.59 18.77 0.17
CA ALA A 140 -12.47 18.26 -0.86
C ALA A 140 -13.91 18.15 -0.33
N GLN A 141 -14.84 18.69 -1.10
CA GLN A 141 -16.28 18.62 -0.82
C GLN A 141 -16.80 17.28 -1.32
N ARG A 142 -17.92 16.80 -0.75
CA ARG A 142 -18.65 15.67 -1.34
C ARG A 142 -18.98 16.02 -2.81
N PRO A 143 -18.60 15.19 -3.79
CA PRO A 143 -18.99 15.39 -5.17
C PRO A 143 -20.51 15.48 -5.25
N ARG A 144 -21.03 16.58 -5.82
CA ARG A 144 -22.45 16.71 -6.12
C ARG A 144 -22.63 16.49 -7.61
N TRP A 145 -23.49 15.55 -7.97
CA TRP A 145 -23.80 15.32 -9.37
C TRP A 145 -24.88 16.29 -9.83
N ARG A 146 -24.84 16.72 -11.10
CA ARG A 146 -25.79 17.74 -11.61
C ARG A 146 -27.26 17.33 -11.44
N TRP A 147 -27.56 16.05 -11.41
CA TRP A 147 -28.92 15.53 -11.17
C TRP A 147 -29.35 15.49 -9.70
N GLU A 148 -28.46 15.75 -8.72
CA GLU A 148 -28.82 15.89 -7.29
C GLU A 148 -29.40 17.29 -6.98
N ASN A 149 -29.34 18.24 -7.91
CA ASN A 149 -29.91 19.58 -7.76
C ASN A 149 -31.30 19.64 -8.45
N ARG A 150 -32.23 18.75 -8.09
CA ARG A 150 -33.57 18.70 -8.73
C ARG A 150 -34.63 19.60 -8.08
N ASP A 151 -34.22 20.49 -7.17
CA ASP A 151 -35.15 21.32 -6.39
C ASP A 151 -35.08 22.83 -6.73
N ASP A 152 -34.44 23.20 -7.85
CA ASP A 152 -34.51 24.55 -8.46
C ASP A 152 -35.19 24.49 -9.84
#